data_AF-A0A4R5UGJ8-F1
#
_entry.id   AF-A0A4R5UGJ8-F1
#
_cell.length_a   1.000
_cell.length_b   1.000
_cell.length_c   1.000
_cell.angle_alpha   90.00
_cell.angle_beta   90.00
_cell.angle_gamma   90.00
#
_symmetry.space_group_name_H-M   'P 1'
#
loop_
_entity.id
_entity.type
_entity.pdbx_description
1 polymer ?
#
loop_
_entity_poly.entity_id
_entity_poly.type
_entity_poly.pdbx_seq_one_letter_code
_entity_poly.pdbx_strand_id
1 'polypeptide(L)'
;MAFTTSSGTSALPVESSKSAISWGPIIGGAASAIGVTLILVMFGSGLGLTMISPWSDQSSSAETVGLSAAIWLVVVQWLSAALGGYLTGRLRTKWAAVHTDEVFFRDTAHGFVTWAIATIIVAGFLTSSLTSLAGAGASAVGTAAQTAGIAGSAAAASSSDDTSSNPATGYFTDALLRPQQISARAETDNGAATAEISRILANGATAGGVPEEDKAYMAGIVAARTGLSPEEARGRVDGVLKRVEDAKNAAQQAADEARKAAATTALIGSLSLLVGAFISCAAAALGGRQRDEEEDLLITRV
;
A
#
# COMPACT_ATOMS: atom_id res chain seq x y z
N MET A 1 52.48 39.85 -45.25
CA MET A 1 51.91 38.80 -44.39
C MET A 1 50.40 38.90 -44.48
N ALA A 2 49.77 37.99 -45.22
CA ALA A 2 48.31 37.90 -45.28
C ALA A 2 47.85 36.88 -44.23
N PHE A 3 47.01 37.32 -43.29
CA PHE A 3 46.32 36.43 -42.37
C PHE A 3 45.19 35.73 -43.12
N THR A 4 45.36 34.45 -43.41
CA THR A 4 44.27 33.56 -43.82
C THR A 4 43.41 33.28 -42.59
N THR A 5 42.28 33.96 -42.48
CA THR A 5 41.21 33.57 -41.55
C THR A 5 40.61 32.26 -42.06
N SER A 6 40.92 31.17 -41.37
CA SER A 6 40.18 29.91 -41.51
C SER A 6 38.72 30.18 -41.17
N SER A 7 37.86 30.18 -42.20
CA SER A 7 36.42 30.18 -42.03
C SER A 7 36.03 28.89 -41.32
N GLY A 8 35.92 28.94 -40.00
CA GLY A 8 35.37 27.86 -39.21
C GLY A 8 33.93 27.63 -39.65
N THR A 9 33.70 26.61 -40.49
CA THR A 9 32.38 26.06 -40.73
C THR A 9 31.86 25.62 -39.36
N SER A 10 30.99 26.42 -38.75
CA SER A 10 30.23 26.02 -37.57
C SER A 10 29.43 24.80 -37.97
N ALA A 11 29.93 23.60 -37.67
CA ALA A 11 29.21 22.36 -37.90
C ALA A 11 27.95 22.42 -37.03
N LEU A 12 26.83 22.78 -37.66
CA LEU A 12 25.54 22.75 -36.98
C LEU A 12 25.28 21.29 -36.57
N PRO A 13 24.86 21.03 -35.32
CA PRO A 13 24.53 19.68 -34.90
C PRO A 13 23.50 19.08 -35.86
N VAL A 14 23.88 18.00 -36.56
CA VAL A 14 22.93 17.27 -37.42
C VAL A 14 22.11 16.38 -36.50
N GLU A 15 20.85 16.74 -36.28
CA GLU A 15 19.93 15.92 -35.51
C GLU A 15 19.64 14.60 -36.25
N SER A 16 19.63 13.49 -35.50
CA SER A 16 19.29 12.17 -36.04
C SER A 16 17.80 12.13 -36.43
N SER A 17 17.50 11.68 -37.65
CA SER A 17 16.13 11.40 -38.10
C SER A 17 15.55 10.10 -37.50
N LYS A 18 16.36 9.33 -36.76
CA LYS A 18 15.96 8.09 -36.10
C LYS A 18 15.78 8.29 -34.59
N SER A 19 14.67 7.74 -34.10
CA SER A 19 14.33 7.69 -32.68
C SER A 19 15.43 7.01 -31.86
N ALA A 20 15.78 7.60 -30.72
CA ALA A 20 16.68 7.01 -29.73
C ALA A 20 16.07 5.79 -29.01
N ILE A 21 14.74 5.68 -28.98
CA ILE A 21 14.01 4.59 -28.32
C ILE A 21 13.68 3.45 -29.29
N SER A 22 14.04 2.21 -28.92
CA SER A 22 13.69 0.98 -29.61
C SER A 22 12.64 0.19 -28.84
N TRP A 23 11.38 0.27 -29.27
CA TRP A 23 10.24 -0.31 -28.54
C TRP A 23 10.18 -1.85 -28.56
N GLY A 24 10.57 -2.50 -29.65
CA GLY A 24 10.53 -3.97 -29.74
C GLY A 24 11.32 -4.67 -28.61
N PRO A 25 12.61 -4.34 -28.42
CA PRO A 25 13.41 -4.86 -27.31
C PRO A 25 12.87 -4.52 -25.92
N ILE A 26 12.27 -3.33 -25.76
CA ILE A 26 11.65 -2.91 -24.49
C ILE A 26 10.46 -3.79 -24.16
N ILE A 27 9.54 -3.96 -25.12
CA ILE A 27 8.33 -4.78 -24.94
C ILE A 27 8.70 -6.25 -24.73
N GLY A 28 9.66 -6.78 -25.51
CA GLY A 28 10.16 -8.14 -25.36
C GLY A 28 10.76 -8.39 -23.98
N GLY A 29 11.66 -7.52 -23.52
CA GLY A 29 12.24 -7.61 -22.19
C GLY A 29 11.21 -7.44 -21.07
N ALA A 30 10.22 -6.56 -21.24
CA ALA A 30 9.17 -6.36 -20.25
C ALA A 30 8.28 -7.61 -20.13
N ALA A 31 7.90 -8.22 -21.26
CA ALA A 31 7.15 -9.48 -21.27
C ALA A 31 7.94 -10.61 -20.58
N SER A 32 9.25 -10.71 -20.82
CA SER A 32 10.12 -11.67 -20.13
C SER A 32 10.19 -11.41 -18.63
N ALA A 33 10.36 -10.15 -18.20
CA ALA A 33 10.38 -9.78 -16.79
C ALA A 33 9.05 -10.12 -16.10
N ILE A 34 7.91 -9.85 -16.74
CA ILE A 34 6.58 -10.20 -16.23
C ILE A 34 6.46 -11.72 -16.06
N GLY A 35 6.82 -12.50 -17.09
CA GLY A 35 6.74 -13.96 -17.04
C GLY A 35 7.57 -14.55 -15.89
N VAL A 36 8.81 -14.09 -15.72
CA VAL A 36 9.66 -14.52 -14.59
C VAL A 36 9.10 -14.08 -13.25
N THR A 37 8.57 -12.85 -13.16
CA THR A 37 7.92 -12.35 -11.94
C THR A 37 6.78 -13.26 -11.51
N LEU A 38 5.90 -13.67 -12.44
CA LEU A 38 4.78 -14.56 -12.14
C LEU A 38 5.25 -15.93 -11.65
N ILE A 39 6.25 -16.53 -12.30
CA ILE A 39 6.83 -17.81 -11.89
C ILE A 39 7.38 -17.72 -10.46
N LEU A 40 8.18 -16.70 -10.17
CA LEU A 40 8.83 -16.53 -8.87
C LEU A 40 7.83 -16.18 -7.75
N VAL A 41 6.79 -15.39 -8.06
CA VAL A 41 5.71 -15.10 -7.12
C VAL A 41 4.91 -16.36 -6.81
N MET A 42 4.53 -17.18 -7.81
CA MET A 42 3.84 -18.44 -7.56
C MET A 42 4.71 -19.41 -6.74
N PHE A 43 6.00 -19.51 -7.06
CA PHE A 43 6.93 -20.36 -6.33
C PHE A 43 7.09 -19.91 -4.87
N GLY A 44 7.33 -18.61 -4.64
CA GLY A 44 7.44 -18.04 -3.29
C GLY A 44 6.16 -18.18 -2.49
N SER A 45 4.99 -18.05 -3.13
CA SER A 45 3.70 -18.28 -2.48
C SER A 45 3.57 -19.74 -2.03
N GLY A 46 3.95 -20.70 -2.87
CA GLY A 46 3.99 -22.11 -2.52
C GLY A 46 4.87 -22.39 -1.30
N LEU A 47 6.10 -21.84 -1.28
CA LEU A 47 7.00 -21.95 -0.12
C LEU A 47 6.40 -21.26 1.12
N GLY A 48 5.81 -20.09 0.96
CA GLY A 48 5.16 -19.35 2.05
C GLY A 48 4.05 -20.14 2.73
N LEU A 49 3.21 -20.82 1.94
CA LEU A 49 2.14 -21.67 2.45
C LEU A 49 2.65 -22.85 3.29
N THR A 50 3.87 -23.34 3.06
CA THR A 50 4.47 -24.40 3.90
C THR A 50 4.87 -23.92 5.29
N MET A 51 5.04 -22.60 5.50
CA MET A 51 5.40 -22.02 6.80
C MET A 51 4.18 -21.77 7.71
N ILE A 52 2.98 -21.79 7.14
CA ILE A 52 1.72 -21.52 7.84
C ILE A 52 1.02 -22.84 8.09
N SER A 53 0.85 -23.19 9.37
CA SER A 53 0.10 -24.38 9.79
C SER A 53 -1.29 -23.97 10.29
N PRO A 54 -2.36 -24.74 9.97
CA PRO A 54 -3.68 -24.58 10.57
C PRO A 54 -3.70 -24.79 12.09
N TRP A 55 -2.68 -25.49 12.63
CA TRP A 55 -2.53 -25.75 14.07
C TRP A 55 -1.54 -24.74 14.66
N SER A 56 -1.99 -23.98 15.67
CA SER A 56 -1.24 -22.86 16.28
C SER A 56 0.19 -23.21 16.68
N ASP A 57 0.39 -24.44 17.15
CA ASP A 57 1.62 -24.88 17.81
C ASP A 57 2.71 -25.30 16.80
N GLN A 58 2.39 -25.32 15.50
CA GLN A 58 3.29 -25.75 14.42
C GLN A 58 3.53 -24.65 13.37
N SER A 59 2.96 -23.46 13.56
CA SER A 59 3.14 -22.34 12.63
C SER A 59 4.45 -21.59 12.89
N SER A 60 5.10 -21.14 11.82
CA SER A 60 6.21 -20.18 11.96
C SER A 60 5.66 -18.85 12.48
N SER A 61 6.49 -18.12 13.25
CA SER A 61 6.08 -16.80 13.75
C SER A 61 5.74 -15.84 12.59
N ALA A 62 4.77 -14.95 12.81
CA ALA A 62 4.36 -13.96 11.80
C ALA A 62 5.54 -13.07 11.35
N GLU A 63 6.47 -12.78 12.26
CA GLU A 63 7.70 -12.04 11.97
C GLU A 63 8.62 -12.82 11.01
N THR A 64 8.83 -14.11 11.24
CA THR A 64 9.65 -14.97 10.37
C THR A 64 9.05 -15.09 8.97
N VAL A 65 7.73 -15.30 8.89
CA VAL A 65 7.01 -15.37 7.61
C VAL A 65 7.10 -14.04 6.87
N GLY A 66 6.88 -12.91 7.56
CA GLY A 66 6.97 -11.57 6.99
C GLY A 66 8.38 -11.23 6.48
N LEU A 67 9.42 -11.54 7.26
CA LEU A 67 10.81 -11.31 6.86
C LEU A 67 11.20 -12.18 5.65
N SER A 68 10.78 -13.45 5.65
CA SER A 68 11.04 -14.36 4.52
C SER A 68 10.35 -13.88 3.24
N ALA A 69 9.11 -13.42 3.33
CA ALA A 69 8.38 -12.83 2.21
C ALA A 69 9.06 -11.55 1.71
N ALA A 70 9.52 -10.68 2.62
CA ALA A 70 10.25 -9.48 2.27
C ALA A 70 11.54 -9.75 1.49
N ILE A 71 12.38 -10.68 1.99
CA ILE A 71 13.60 -11.10 1.29
C ILE A 71 13.25 -11.69 -0.07
N TRP A 72 12.20 -12.51 -0.14
CA TRP A 72 11.76 -13.13 -1.38
C TRP A 72 11.33 -12.09 -2.43
N LEU A 73 10.62 -11.02 -2.04
CA LEU A 73 10.24 -9.94 -2.96
C LEU A 73 11.47 -9.24 -3.58
N VAL A 74 12.54 -9.05 -2.82
CA VAL A 74 13.80 -8.51 -3.35
C VAL A 74 14.42 -9.48 -4.36
N VAL A 75 14.40 -10.78 -4.07
CA VAL A 75 14.90 -11.83 -5.00
C VAL A 75 14.08 -11.84 -6.29
N VAL A 76 12.76 -11.73 -6.21
CA VAL A 76 11.89 -11.65 -7.39
C VAL A 76 12.27 -10.45 -8.25
N GLN A 77 12.35 -9.26 -7.66
CA GLN A 77 12.73 -8.04 -8.38
C GLN A 77 14.12 -8.15 -9.01
N TRP A 78 15.08 -8.72 -8.29
CA TRP A 78 16.43 -8.92 -8.82
C TRP A 78 16.41 -9.80 -10.06
N LEU A 79 15.89 -11.03 -9.95
CA LEU A 79 16.00 -12.02 -11.03
C LEU A 79 15.16 -11.62 -12.25
N SER A 80 13.96 -11.10 -12.04
CA SER A 80 13.09 -10.71 -13.15
C SER A 80 13.60 -9.46 -13.88
N ALA A 81 14.06 -8.45 -13.14
CA ALA A 81 14.60 -7.23 -13.74
C ALA A 81 15.95 -7.47 -14.43
N ALA A 82 16.78 -8.36 -13.89
CA ALA A 82 18.03 -8.77 -14.52
C ALA A 82 17.76 -9.42 -15.89
N LEU A 83 16.85 -10.40 -15.95
CA LEU A 83 16.57 -11.07 -17.22
C LEU A 83 15.92 -10.12 -18.24
N GLY A 84 14.92 -9.35 -17.82
CA GLY A 84 14.24 -8.40 -18.70
C GLY A 84 15.17 -7.32 -19.25
N GLY A 85 15.97 -6.71 -18.37
CA GLY A 85 16.96 -5.69 -18.75
C GLY A 85 18.01 -6.28 -19.71
N TYR A 86 18.58 -7.44 -19.36
CA TYR A 86 19.55 -8.13 -20.21
C TYR A 86 19.02 -8.40 -21.62
N LEU A 87 17.81 -8.95 -21.74
CA LEU A 87 17.18 -9.20 -23.04
C LEU A 87 16.92 -7.91 -23.82
N THR A 88 16.46 -6.85 -23.16
CA THR A 88 16.30 -5.54 -23.81
C THR A 88 17.62 -5.02 -24.37
N GLY A 89 18.70 -5.06 -23.58
CA GLY A 89 20.03 -4.66 -24.03
C GLY A 89 20.50 -5.51 -25.22
N ARG A 90 20.33 -6.83 -25.13
CA ARG A 90 20.84 -7.77 -26.14
C ARG A 90 20.10 -7.69 -27.47
N LEU A 91 18.79 -7.44 -27.45
CA LEU A 91 17.92 -7.39 -28.63
C LEU A 91 17.86 -6.01 -29.29
N ARG A 92 18.35 -4.95 -28.64
CA ARG A 92 18.40 -3.62 -29.23
C ARG A 92 19.37 -3.60 -30.42
N THR A 93 19.10 -2.76 -31.42
CA THR A 93 19.99 -2.61 -32.59
C THR A 93 21.23 -1.78 -32.24
N LYS A 94 22.40 -2.13 -32.81
CA LYS A 94 23.65 -1.40 -32.60
C LYS A 94 23.63 -0.01 -33.24
N TRP A 95 24.24 0.97 -32.56
CA TRP A 95 24.37 2.35 -33.01
C TRP A 95 25.82 2.65 -33.38
N ALA A 96 26.24 2.28 -34.60
CA ALA A 96 27.65 2.34 -35.02
C ALA A 96 28.26 3.75 -35.12
N ALA A 97 27.43 4.80 -35.21
CA ALA A 97 27.89 6.19 -35.39
C ALA A 97 27.82 7.04 -34.10
N VAL A 98 27.65 6.41 -32.93
CA VAL A 98 27.44 7.09 -31.64
C VAL A 98 28.59 6.78 -30.68
N HIS A 99 29.00 7.77 -29.89
CA HIS A 99 30.03 7.61 -28.85
C HIS A 99 29.62 6.56 -27.81
N THR A 100 30.59 5.82 -27.28
CA THR A 100 30.38 4.71 -26.34
C THR A 100 29.61 5.11 -25.09
N ASP A 101 29.85 6.31 -24.53
CA ASP A 101 29.14 6.80 -23.34
C ASP A 101 27.64 7.00 -23.59
N GLU A 102 27.29 7.48 -24.78
CA GLU A 102 25.89 7.67 -25.19
C GLU A 102 25.21 6.33 -25.49
N VAL A 103 25.95 5.33 -26.00
CA VAL A 103 25.44 3.95 -26.13
C VAL A 103 25.11 3.37 -24.76
N PHE A 104 26.01 3.52 -23.79
CA PHE A 104 25.83 3.07 -22.40
C PHE A 104 24.62 3.76 -21.73
N PHE A 105 24.49 5.08 -21.84
CA PHE A 105 23.33 5.81 -21.32
C PHE A 105 22.04 5.28 -21.94
N ARG A 106 22.00 5.05 -23.26
CA ARG A 106 20.80 4.53 -23.91
C ARG A 106 20.48 3.11 -23.48
N ASP A 107 21.47 2.21 -23.36
CA ASP A 107 21.22 0.84 -22.92
C ASP A 107 20.65 0.80 -21.49
N THR A 108 21.22 1.60 -20.58
CA THR A 108 20.67 1.72 -19.22
C THR A 108 19.27 2.32 -19.21
N ALA A 109 19.00 3.35 -20.01
CA ALA A 109 17.68 3.95 -20.14
C ALA A 109 16.63 2.97 -20.70
N HIS A 110 17.00 2.11 -21.66
CA HIS A 110 16.10 1.08 -22.17
C HIS A 110 15.79 0.04 -21.09
N GLY A 111 16.78 -0.38 -20.32
CA GLY A 111 16.57 -1.26 -19.15
C GLY A 111 15.59 -0.63 -18.14
N PHE A 112 15.78 0.65 -17.81
CA PHE A 112 14.86 1.37 -16.91
C PHE A 112 13.43 1.40 -17.44
N VAL A 113 13.24 1.75 -18.72
CA VAL A 113 11.90 1.81 -19.34
C VAL A 113 11.26 0.43 -19.40
N THR A 114 12.03 -0.62 -19.71
CA THR A 114 11.58 -2.01 -19.65
C THR A 114 11.06 -2.37 -18.26
N TRP A 115 11.83 -2.08 -17.21
CA TRP A 115 11.42 -2.33 -15.84
C TRP A 115 10.16 -1.54 -15.47
N ALA A 116 10.07 -0.26 -15.87
CA ALA A 116 8.91 0.59 -15.59
C ALA A 116 7.63 0.02 -16.22
N ILE A 117 7.68 -0.38 -17.50
CA ILE A 117 6.53 -0.96 -18.20
C ILE A 117 6.11 -2.28 -17.56
N ALA A 118 7.07 -3.17 -17.27
CA ALA A 118 6.77 -4.43 -16.58
C ALA A 118 6.10 -4.18 -15.22
N THR A 119 6.63 -3.23 -14.44
CA THR A 119 6.09 -2.87 -13.12
C THR A 119 4.69 -2.28 -13.22
N ILE A 120 4.42 -1.37 -14.16
CA ILE A 120 3.09 -0.78 -14.36
C ILE A 120 2.06 -1.85 -14.71
N ILE A 121 2.41 -2.78 -15.60
CA ILE A 121 1.51 -3.87 -16.01
C ILE A 121 1.20 -4.76 -14.80
N VAL A 122 2.23 -5.23 -14.08
CA VAL A 122 2.05 -6.07 -12.89
C VAL A 122 1.22 -5.35 -11.83
N ALA A 123 1.54 -4.09 -11.52
CA ALA A 123 0.80 -3.28 -10.56
C ALA A 123 -0.68 -3.13 -10.97
N GLY A 124 -0.96 -2.84 -12.24
CA GLY A 124 -2.32 -2.71 -12.75
C GLY A 124 -3.15 -4.01 -12.64
N PHE A 125 -2.54 -5.16 -12.92
CA PHE A 125 -3.18 -6.47 -12.74
C PHE A 125 -3.45 -6.79 -11.26
N LEU A 126 -2.51 -6.45 -10.37
CA LEU A 126 -2.70 -6.61 -8.92
C LEU A 126 -3.86 -5.72 -8.43
N THR A 127 -3.89 -4.43 -8.77
CA THR A 127 -4.98 -3.53 -8.36
C THR A 127 -6.35 -3.99 -8.87
N SER A 128 -6.42 -4.54 -10.09
CA SER A 128 -7.66 -5.02 -10.69
C SER A 128 -8.21 -6.27 -10.00
N SER A 129 -7.35 -7.24 -9.67
CA SER A 129 -7.76 -8.48 -8.98
C SER A 129 -8.21 -8.22 -7.53
N LEU A 130 -7.62 -7.23 -6.86
CA LEU A 130 -8.03 -6.83 -5.51
C LEU A 130 -9.43 -6.17 -5.49
N THR A 131 -9.78 -5.40 -6.51
CA THR A 131 -11.11 -4.74 -6.61
C THR A 131 -12.23 -5.77 -6.73
N SER A 132 -12.00 -6.90 -7.43
CA SER A 132 -12.97 -8.00 -7.53
C SER A 132 -13.15 -8.78 -6.22
N LEU A 133 -12.13 -8.80 -5.34
CA LEU A 133 -12.18 -9.53 -4.08
C LEU A 133 -12.84 -8.71 -2.95
N ALA A 134 -12.71 -7.38 -2.99
CA ALA A 134 -13.41 -6.48 -2.06
C ALA A 134 -14.94 -6.57 -2.17
N GLY A 135 -15.48 -6.95 -3.33
CA GLY A 135 -16.92 -7.19 -3.53
C GLY A 135 -17.45 -8.51 -2.96
N ALA A 136 -16.59 -9.44 -2.53
CA ALA A 136 -16.97 -10.80 -2.15
C ALA A 136 -17.03 -11.06 -0.62
N GLY A 137 -16.88 -10.02 0.21
CA GLY A 137 -16.91 -10.14 1.67
C GLY A 137 -15.50 -10.31 2.25
N ALA A 138 -15.10 -9.34 3.07
CA ALA A 138 -13.78 -9.30 3.70
C ALA A 138 -13.63 -10.43 4.74
N SER A 139 -12.92 -11.50 4.37
CA SER A 139 -12.36 -12.44 5.33
C SER A 139 -10.94 -11.99 5.72
N ALA A 140 -10.60 -12.14 7.00
CA ALA A 140 -9.38 -11.64 7.64
C ALA A 140 -8.06 -12.11 6.99
N VAL A 141 -8.11 -13.11 6.10
CA VAL A 141 -6.97 -13.61 5.34
C VAL A 141 -6.59 -12.68 4.17
N GLY A 142 -7.53 -11.84 3.69
CA GLY A 142 -7.29 -10.90 2.58
C GLY A 142 -6.51 -9.63 2.96
N THR A 143 -6.43 -9.30 4.24
CA THR A 143 -5.94 -7.98 4.71
C THR A 143 -4.44 -7.80 4.53
N ALA A 144 -3.64 -8.87 4.64
CA ALA A 144 -2.17 -8.80 4.50
C ALA A 144 -1.72 -8.49 3.06
N ALA A 145 -2.51 -8.88 2.05
CA ALA A 145 -2.27 -8.52 0.65
C ALA A 145 -2.83 -7.13 0.30
N GLN A 146 -3.82 -6.63 1.05
CA GLN A 146 -4.49 -5.34 0.83
C GLN A 146 -3.65 -4.14 1.30
N THR A 147 -2.82 -4.29 2.32
CA THR A 147 -2.05 -3.18 2.92
C THR A 147 -0.84 -2.71 2.11
N ALA A 148 -0.37 -3.50 1.14
CA ALA A 148 0.73 -3.09 0.24
C ALA A 148 0.27 -2.09 -0.85
N GLY A 149 -1.00 -2.16 -1.27
CA GLY A 149 -1.54 -1.39 -2.40
C GLY A 149 -2.57 -0.32 -2.04
N ILE A 150 -3.03 -0.27 -0.78
CA ILE A 150 -4.17 0.56 -0.35
C ILE A 150 -3.79 1.41 0.89
N ALA A 151 -2.60 2.02 0.89
CA ALA A 151 -2.25 3.00 1.92
C ALA A 151 -3.01 4.34 1.76
N GLY A 152 -3.85 4.50 0.73
CA GLY A 152 -4.44 5.80 0.36
C GLY A 152 -5.98 5.92 0.34
N SER A 153 -6.78 4.84 0.42
CA SER A 153 -8.23 4.96 0.14
C SER A 153 -9.18 4.25 1.11
N ALA A 154 -8.69 3.50 2.10
CA ALA A 154 -9.58 2.81 3.04
C ALA A 154 -10.15 3.71 4.16
N ALA A 155 -9.67 4.95 4.30
CA ALA A 155 -10.15 5.87 5.33
C ALA A 155 -11.33 6.77 4.89
N ALA A 156 -11.78 6.68 3.64
CA ALA A 156 -12.75 7.63 3.07
C ALA A 156 -14.15 7.05 2.80
N ALA A 157 -14.42 5.78 3.12
CA ALA A 157 -15.67 5.10 2.76
C ALA A 157 -16.75 5.07 3.86
N SER A 158 -16.56 5.80 4.97
CA SER A 158 -17.51 5.84 6.08
C SER A 158 -17.89 7.26 6.46
N SER A 159 -18.46 8.02 5.54
CA SER A 159 -19.15 9.27 5.88
C SER A 159 -20.16 9.65 4.79
N SER A 160 -21.18 8.82 4.63
CA SER A 160 -22.41 9.18 3.93
C SER A 160 -23.58 9.03 4.91
N ASP A 161 -23.93 10.16 5.54
CA ASP A 161 -25.29 10.66 5.82
C ASP A 161 -25.41 11.42 7.14
N ASP A 162 -25.52 12.74 6.99
CA ASP A 162 -26.63 13.58 7.44
C ASP A 162 -26.20 14.87 8.19
N THR A 163 -26.62 15.99 7.61
CA THR A 163 -26.28 17.37 7.98
C THR A 163 -27.30 17.92 8.97
N SER A 164 -27.39 17.36 10.17
CA SER A 164 -28.20 18.00 11.23
C SER A 164 -27.52 17.95 12.60
N SER A 165 -26.92 19.11 12.96
CA SER A 165 -26.28 19.47 14.22
C SER A 165 -24.92 18.81 14.53
N ASN A 166 -23.91 19.65 14.77
CA ASN A 166 -22.62 19.24 15.32
C ASN A 166 -22.85 18.40 16.60
N PRO A 167 -22.40 17.13 16.68
CA PRO A 167 -22.68 16.24 17.81
C PRO A 167 -22.20 16.83 19.15
N ALA A 168 -21.13 17.65 19.13
CA ALA A 168 -20.68 18.39 20.30
C ALA A 168 -21.71 19.43 20.78
N THR A 169 -22.30 20.20 19.86
CA THR A 169 -23.33 21.19 20.19
C THR A 169 -24.61 20.51 20.72
N GLY A 170 -24.98 19.36 20.17
CA GLY A 170 -26.11 18.55 20.66
C GLY A 170 -25.89 17.99 22.06
N TYR A 171 -24.65 17.60 22.41
CA TYR A 171 -24.29 17.17 23.77
C TYR A 171 -24.41 18.31 24.78
N PHE A 172 -23.82 19.48 24.51
CA PHE A 172 -23.91 20.62 25.42
C PHE A 172 -25.35 21.14 25.58
N THR A 173 -26.16 21.05 24.52
CA THR A 173 -27.58 21.42 24.58
C THR A 173 -28.36 20.45 25.48
N ASP A 174 -28.13 19.14 25.37
CA ASP A 174 -28.75 18.14 26.25
C ASP A 174 -28.26 18.29 27.70
N ALA A 175 -26.98 18.56 27.92
CA ALA A 175 -26.43 18.82 29.25
C ALA A 175 -27.08 20.04 29.93
N LEU A 176 -27.37 21.10 29.17
CA LEU A 176 -28.07 22.29 29.66
C LEU A 176 -29.56 22.03 29.96
N LEU A 177 -30.22 21.15 29.19
CA LEU A 177 -31.66 20.87 29.30
C LEU A 177 -31.98 19.66 30.17
N ARG A 178 -30.97 19.01 30.77
CA ARG A 178 -31.11 17.77 31.53
C ARG A 178 -32.03 17.97 32.74
N PRO A 179 -33.20 17.29 32.81
CA PRO A 179 -34.12 17.46 33.92
C PRO A 179 -33.60 16.77 35.19
N GLN A 180 -33.81 17.40 36.35
CA GLN A 180 -33.44 16.81 37.65
C GLN A 180 -34.23 15.53 37.99
N GLN A 181 -35.41 15.33 37.39
CA GLN A 181 -36.30 14.19 37.67
C GLN A 181 -36.19 13.13 36.57
N ILE A 182 -35.10 12.35 36.63
CA ILE A 182 -34.67 11.40 35.60
C ILE A 182 -35.71 10.29 35.33
N SER A 183 -36.42 9.85 36.38
CA SER A 183 -37.39 8.74 36.30
C SER A 183 -38.60 9.05 35.42
N ALA A 184 -39.15 10.26 35.51
CA ALA A 184 -40.34 10.67 34.73
C ALA A 184 -40.04 10.77 33.22
N ARG A 185 -38.82 11.16 32.85
CA ARG A 185 -38.36 11.26 31.45
C ARG A 185 -38.00 9.89 30.87
N ALA A 186 -37.37 9.03 31.67
CA ALA A 186 -37.00 7.68 31.25
C ALA A 186 -38.22 6.82 30.90
N GLU A 187 -39.37 7.07 31.56
CA GLU A 187 -40.64 6.37 31.36
C GLU A 187 -41.51 6.94 30.22
N THR A 188 -41.38 8.23 29.90
CA THR A 188 -42.25 8.91 28.92
C THR A 188 -41.74 8.86 27.48
N ASP A 189 -40.42 8.83 27.24
CA ASP A 189 -39.86 8.79 25.87
C ASP A 189 -38.58 7.93 25.75
N ASN A 190 -38.75 6.74 25.17
CA ASN A 190 -37.65 5.79 24.93
C ASN A 190 -36.66 6.25 23.86
N GLY A 191 -37.14 6.95 22.83
CA GLY A 191 -36.31 7.40 21.71
C GLY A 191 -35.37 8.52 22.14
N ALA A 192 -35.90 9.51 22.86
CA ALA A 192 -35.12 10.66 23.33
C ALA A 192 -33.98 10.25 24.28
N ALA A 193 -34.25 9.36 25.25
CA ALA A 193 -33.23 8.90 26.19
C ALA A 193 -32.11 8.08 25.51
N THR A 194 -32.47 7.26 24.52
CA THR A 194 -31.48 6.48 23.77
C THR A 194 -30.59 7.39 22.92
N ALA A 195 -31.19 8.40 22.27
CA ALA A 195 -30.45 9.39 21.49
C ALA A 195 -29.49 10.25 22.34
N GLU A 196 -29.89 10.61 23.56
CA GLU A 196 -29.03 11.34 24.51
C GLU A 196 -27.87 10.46 25.00
N ILE A 197 -28.12 9.19 25.36
CA ILE A 197 -27.06 8.23 25.71
C ILE A 197 -26.07 8.05 24.56
N SER A 198 -26.56 7.94 23.32
CA SER A 198 -25.71 7.85 22.13
C SER A 198 -24.83 9.10 21.94
N ARG A 199 -25.37 10.30 22.19
CA ARG A 199 -24.60 11.55 22.15
C ARG A 199 -23.58 11.66 23.27
N ILE A 200 -23.93 11.25 24.49
CA ILE A 200 -22.99 11.17 25.63
C ILE A 200 -21.84 10.22 25.30
N LEU A 201 -22.13 9.04 24.75
CA LEU A 201 -21.10 8.07 24.38
C LEU A 201 -20.22 8.57 23.24
N ALA A 202 -20.80 9.25 22.24
CA ALA A 202 -20.06 9.88 21.16
C ALA A 202 -19.12 10.99 21.67
N ASN A 203 -19.58 11.82 22.61
CA ASN A 203 -18.74 12.82 23.26
C ASN A 203 -17.66 12.18 24.15
N GLY A 204 -17.98 11.11 24.86
CA GLY A 204 -16.99 10.36 25.64
C GLY A 204 -15.90 9.73 24.77
N ALA A 205 -16.25 9.28 23.56
CA ALA A 205 -15.29 8.75 22.59
C ALA A 205 -14.29 9.81 22.10
N THR A 206 -14.71 11.06 21.94
CA THR A 206 -13.83 12.17 21.53
C THR A 206 -13.05 12.76 22.70
N ALA A 207 -13.66 12.84 23.89
CA ALA A 207 -13.07 13.41 25.10
C ALA A 207 -12.13 12.44 25.87
N GLY A 208 -12.08 11.16 25.48
CA GLY A 208 -11.23 10.15 26.11
C GLY A 208 -11.83 9.48 27.35
N GLY A 209 -13.13 9.63 27.57
CA GLY A 209 -13.88 9.03 28.68
C GLY A 209 -15.22 9.71 28.90
N VAL A 210 -16.16 8.99 29.52
CA VAL A 210 -17.45 9.56 29.91
C VAL A 210 -17.30 10.25 31.28
N PRO A 211 -17.65 11.54 31.42
CA PRO A 211 -17.63 12.24 32.70
C PRO A 211 -18.46 11.54 33.79
N GLU A 212 -18.07 11.66 35.06
CA GLU A 212 -18.80 11.04 36.19
C GLU A 212 -20.25 11.52 36.30
N GLU A 213 -20.52 12.78 35.94
CA GLU A 213 -21.88 13.34 35.87
C GLU A 213 -22.76 12.62 34.85
N ASP A 214 -22.19 12.23 33.72
CA ASP A 214 -22.88 11.52 32.64
C ASP A 214 -23.08 10.05 33.00
N LYS A 215 -22.11 9.42 33.68
CA LYS A 215 -22.26 8.07 34.23
C LYS A 215 -23.39 8.01 35.26
N ALA A 216 -23.45 8.99 36.16
CA ALA A 216 -24.51 9.09 37.16
C ALA A 216 -25.89 9.27 36.50
N TYR A 217 -25.98 10.07 35.44
CA TYR A 217 -27.20 10.23 34.66
C TYR A 217 -27.63 8.93 33.95
N MET A 218 -26.71 8.26 33.27
CA MET A 218 -26.95 6.96 32.62
C MET A 218 -27.41 5.92 33.64
N ALA A 219 -26.80 5.88 34.83
CA ALA A 219 -27.20 4.98 35.90
C ALA A 219 -28.62 5.28 36.41
N GLY A 220 -28.99 6.57 36.49
CA GLY A 220 -30.37 6.99 36.80
C GLY A 220 -31.40 6.51 35.78
N ILE A 221 -31.09 6.60 34.48
CA ILE A 221 -31.95 6.07 33.41
C ILE A 221 -32.05 4.55 33.49
N VAL A 222 -30.92 3.86 33.70
CA VAL A 222 -30.89 2.39 33.84
C VAL A 222 -31.72 1.95 35.04
N ALA A 223 -31.52 2.55 36.22
CA ALA A 223 -32.28 2.23 37.43
C ALA A 223 -33.79 2.40 37.23
N ALA A 224 -34.22 3.52 36.62
CA ALA A 224 -35.62 3.79 36.34
C ALA A 224 -36.26 2.76 35.39
N ARG A 225 -35.50 2.26 34.41
CA ARG A 225 -36.03 1.32 33.40
C ARG A 225 -35.98 -0.15 33.82
N THR A 226 -34.98 -0.54 34.59
CA THR A 226 -34.75 -1.94 34.93
C THR A 226 -35.23 -2.30 36.34
N GLY A 227 -35.62 -1.31 37.14
CA GLY A 227 -35.96 -1.49 38.55
C GLY A 227 -34.77 -1.91 39.40
N LEU A 228 -33.54 -1.66 38.93
CA LEU A 228 -32.31 -1.99 39.66
C LEU A 228 -32.08 -0.97 40.78
N SER A 229 -31.39 -1.38 41.84
CA SER A 229 -30.91 -0.43 42.83
C SER A 229 -29.91 0.56 42.21
N PRO A 230 -29.73 1.77 42.79
CA PRO A 230 -28.78 2.75 42.26
C PRO A 230 -27.34 2.23 42.16
N GLU A 231 -26.92 1.33 43.06
CA GLU A 231 -25.58 0.73 43.02
C GLU A 231 -25.44 -0.29 41.88
N GLU A 232 -26.44 -1.17 41.70
CA GLU A 232 -26.42 -2.16 40.61
C GLU A 232 -26.51 -1.49 39.22
N ALA A 233 -27.29 -0.41 39.10
CA ALA A 233 -27.39 0.36 37.86
C ALA A 233 -26.06 1.02 37.49
N ARG A 234 -25.32 1.58 38.47
CA ARG A 234 -23.96 2.09 38.26
C ARG A 234 -23.00 0.99 37.82
N GLY A 235 -23.00 -0.15 38.53
CA GLY A 235 -22.17 -1.30 38.15
C GLY A 235 -22.43 -1.79 36.72
N ARG A 236 -23.70 -1.75 36.26
CA ARG A 236 -24.05 -2.09 34.88
C ARG A 236 -23.52 -1.08 33.86
N VAL A 237 -23.62 0.22 34.14
CA VAL A 237 -23.07 1.28 33.29
C VAL A 237 -21.55 1.14 33.19
N ASP A 238 -20.86 0.96 34.32
CA ASP A 238 -19.41 0.78 34.36
C ASP A 238 -18.96 -0.45 33.59
N GLY A 239 -19.68 -1.57 33.72
CA GLY A 239 -19.41 -2.80 32.97
C GLY A 239 -19.63 -2.67 31.46
N VAL A 240 -20.59 -1.83 31.02
CA VAL A 240 -20.78 -1.52 29.59
C VAL A 240 -19.67 -0.61 29.09
N LEU A 241 -19.37 0.47 29.82
CA LEU A 241 -18.31 1.42 29.45
C LEU A 241 -16.94 0.75 29.38
N LYS A 242 -16.66 -0.18 30.30
CA LYS A 242 -15.44 -1.00 30.25
C LYS A 242 -15.36 -1.82 28.95
N ARG A 243 -16.44 -2.50 28.56
CA ARG A 243 -16.47 -3.26 27.30
C ARG A 243 -16.29 -2.37 26.07
N VAL A 244 -16.83 -1.15 26.10
CA VAL A 244 -16.62 -0.17 25.03
C VAL A 244 -15.15 0.25 24.97
N GLU A 245 -14.52 0.52 26.10
CA GLU A 245 -13.09 0.89 26.16
C GLU A 245 -12.18 -0.28 25.73
N ASP A 246 -12.49 -1.51 26.15
CA ASP A 246 -11.77 -2.71 25.72
C ASP A 246 -11.88 -2.90 24.20
N ALA A 247 -13.07 -2.71 23.61
CA ALA A 247 -13.27 -2.79 22.17
C ALA A 247 -12.54 -1.67 21.40
N LYS A 248 -12.54 -0.45 21.94
CA LYS A 248 -11.78 0.69 21.39
C LYS A 248 -10.28 0.42 21.44
N ASN A 249 -9.75 -0.07 22.55
CA ASN A 249 -8.33 -0.40 22.70
C ASN A 249 -7.92 -1.53 21.75
N ALA A 250 -8.75 -2.57 21.61
CA ALA A 250 -8.53 -3.64 20.64
C ALA A 250 -8.53 -3.10 19.19
N ALA A 251 -9.47 -2.20 18.85
CA ALA A 251 -9.53 -1.56 17.54
C ALA A 251 -8.31 -0.65 17.28
N GLN A 252 -7.86 0.13 18.28
CA GLN A 252 -6.65 0.95 18.18
C GLN A 252 -5.40 0.09 17.99
N GLN A 253 -5.26 -0.99 18.76
CA GLN A 253 -4.14 -1.92 18.65
C GLN A 253 -4.11 -2.58 17.25
N ALA A 254 -5.26 -3.05 16.76
CA ALA A 254 -5.36 -3.61 15.42
C ALA A 254 -5.03 -2.59 14.33
N ALA A 255 -5.49 -1.34 14.48
CA ALA A 255 -5.16 -0.24 13.57
C ALA A 255 -3.65 0.09 13.59
N ASP A 256 -3.02 0.09 14.77
CA ASP A 256 -1.58 0.31 14.90
C ASP A 256 -0.74 -0.82 14.31
N GLU A 257 -1.17 -2.07 14.48
CA GLU A 257 -0.54 -3.23 13.87
C GLU A 257 -0.67 -3.19 12.35
N ALA A 258 -1.87 -2.92 11.84
CA ALA A 258 -2.12 -2.73 10.41
C ALA A 258 -1.28 -1.60 9.83
N ARG A 259 -1.17 -0.46 10.54
CA ARG A 259 -0.32 0.69 10.15
C ARG A 259 1.15 0.29 10.06
N LYS A 260 1.68 -0.42 11.07
CA LYS A 260 3.08 -0.90 11.07
C LYS A 260 3.33 -1.88 9.94
N ALA A 261 2.43 -2.84 9.74
CA ALA A 261 2.53 -3.80 8.64
C ALA A 261 2.50 -3.11 7.27
N ALA A 262 1.59 -2.15 7.07
CA ALA A 262 1.51 -1.36 5.84
C ALA A 262 2.78 -0.54 5.60
N ALA A 263 3.29 0.15 6.62
CA ALA A 263 4.52 0.94 6.52
C ALA A 263 5.73 0.07 6.16
N THR A 264 5.92 -1.06 6.85
CA THR A 264 6.99 -2.02 6.56
C THR A 264 6.89 -2.56 5.14
N THR A 265 5.68 -2.94 4.72
CA THR A 265 5.44 -3.47 3.37
C THR A 265 5.72 -2.43 2.30
N ALA A 266 5.29 -1.18 2.52
CA ALA A 266 5.55 -0.07 1.59
C ALA A 266 7.06 0.23 1.48
N LEU A 267 7.79 0.25 2.59
CA LEU A 267 9.24 0.47 2.60
C LEU A 267 10.00 -0.66 1.89
N ILE A 268 9.67 -1.91 2.19
CA ILE A 268 10.30 -3.08 1.56
C ILE A 268 9.94 -3.16 0.08
N GLY A 269 8.68 -2.90 -0.27
CA GLY A 269 8.22 -2.84 -1.65
C GLY A 269 8.95 -1.75 -2.45
N SER A 270 9.05 -0.54 -1.88
CA SER A 270 9.80 0.57 -2.49
C SER A 270 11.28 0.22 -2.67
N LEU A 271 11.93 -0.33 -1.65
CA LEU A 271 13.32 -0.78 -1.74
C LEU A 271 13.51 -1.86 -2.82
N SER A 272 12.63 -2.86 -2.86
CA SER A 272 12.68 -3.93 -3.85
C SER A 272 12.54 -3.39 -5.28
N LEU A 273 11.64 -2.43 -5.49
CA LEU A 273 11.45 -1.76 -6.77
C LEU A 273 12.68 -0.96 -7.20
N LEU A 274 13.31 -0.21 -6.28
CA LEU A 274 14.55 0.51 -6.55
C LEU A 274 15.69 -0.44 -6.95
N VAL A 275 15.81 -1.57 -6.25
CA VAL A 275 16.78 -2.62 -6.57
C VAL A 275 16.52 -3.20 -7.96
N GLY A 276 15.26 -3.52 -8.29
CA GLY A 276 14.86 -4.00 -9.62
C GLY A 276 15.20 -2.99 -10.73
N ALA A 277 14.85 -1.72 -10.54
CA ALA A 277 15.15 -0.65 -11.50
C ALA A 277 16.65 -0.55 -11.79
N PHE A 278 17.47 -0.50 -10.74
CA PHE A 278 18.93 -0.43 -10.86
C PHE A 278 19.50 -1.65 -11.59
N ILE A 279 19.05 -2.85 -11.23
CA ILE A 279 19.52 -4.10 -11.83
C ILE A 279 19.13 -4.17 -13.30
N SER A 280 17.93 -3.71 -13.68
CA SER A 280 17.51 -3.69 -15.08
C SER A 280 18.40 -2.79 -15.93
N CYS A 281 18.76 -1.61 -15.42
CA CYS A 281 19.71 -0.70 -16.07
C CYS A 281 21.07 -1.38 -16.28
N ALA A 282 21.63 -1.97 -15.22
CA ALA A 282 22.93 -2.62 -15.27
C ALA A 282 22.94 -3.83 -16.22
N ALA A 283 21.89 -4.67 -16.15
CA ALA A 283 21.75 -5.84 -17.00
C ALA A 283 21.58 -5.46 -18.48
N ALA A 284 20.83 -4.38 -18.78
CA ALA A 284 20.69 -3.87 -20.14
C ALA A 284 22.01 -3.35 -20.69
N ALA A 285 22.80 -2.61 -19.90
CA ALA A 285 24.15 -2.20 -20.30
C ALA A 285 25.06 -3.41 -20.57
N LEU A 286 25.01 -4.45 -19.74
CA LEU A 286 25.77 -5.68 -19.95
C LEU A 286 25.34 -6.42 -21.22
N GLY A 287 24.03 -6.55 -21.47
CA GLY A 287 23.49 -7.18 -22.67
C GLY A 287 23.81 -6.40 -23.94
N GLY A 288 23.73 -5.07 -23.88
CA GLY A 288 24.10 -4.18 -24.98
C GLY A 288 25.58 -4.26 -25.34
N ARG A 289 26.46 -4.28 -24.34
CA ARG A 289 27.91 -4.43 -24.55
C ARG A 289 28.25 -5.76 -25.24
N GLN A 290 27.68 -6.87 -24.78
CA GLN A 290 27.92 -8.19 -25.38
C GLN A 290 27.44 -8.26 -26.83
N ARG A 291 26.32 -7.61 -27.15
CA ARG A 291 25.87 -7.48 -28.53
C ARG A 291 26.88 -6.76 -29.40
N ASP A 292 27.37 -5.62 -28.93
CA ASP A 292 28.25 -4.77 -29.72
C ASP A 292 29.61 -5.44 -29.98
N GLU A 293 30.17 -6.13 -28.97
CA GLU A 293 31.42 -6.90 -29.06
C GLU A 293 31.33 -8.06 -30.07
N GLU A 294 30.24 -8.83 -30.04
CA GLU A 294 30.06 -9.96 -30.96
C GLU A 294 29.91 -9.52 -32.42
N GLU A 295 29.19 -8.43 -32.69
CA GLU A 295 29.05 -7.89 -34.05
C GLU A 295 30.40 -7.38 -34.59
N ASP A 296 31.23 -6.75 -33.76
CA ASP A 296 32.57 -6.28 -34.17
C ASP A 296 33.52 -7.44 -34.49
N LEU A 297 33.42 -8.55 -33.74
CA LEU A 297 34.18 -9.77 -34.03
C LEU A 297 33.77 -10.40 -35.37
N LEU A 298 32.50 -10.29 -35.77
CA LEU A 298 32.05 -10.77 -37.08
C LEU A 298 32.57 -9.90 -38.22
N ILE A 299 32.57 -8.57 -38.05
CA ILE A 299 33.07 -7.63 -39.07
C ILE A 299 34.58 -7.81 -39.30
N THR A 300 35.36 -8.08 -38.25
CA THR A 300 36.82 -8.21 -38.33
C THR A 300 37.30 -9.56 -38.89
N ARG A 301 36.43 -10.57 -39.02
CA ARG A 301 36.78 -11.91 -39.54
C ARG A 301 36.47 -12.10 -41.03
N VAL A 302 35.84 -11.12 -41.68
CA VAL A 302 35.51 -11.11 -43.12
C VAL A 302 36.55 -10.29 -43.87
#